data_AF-A0A5J5LEU2-F1
#
_entry.id   AF-A0A5J5LEU2-F1
#
_cell.length_a   1.000
_cell.length_b   1.000
_cell.length_c   1.000
_cell.angle_alpha   90.00
_cell.angle_beta   90.00
_cell.angle_gamma   90.00
#
_symmetry.space_group_name_H-M   'P 1'
#
loop_
_entity.id
_entity.type
_entity.pdbx_description
1 polymer ?
#
loop_
_entity_poly.entity_id
_entity_poly.type
_entity_poly.pdbx_seq_one_letter_code
_entity_poly.pdbx_strand_id
1 'polypeptide(L)'
;MRTQDAGHRAAAVAAIADRDYRRAGDEYTRAGWRVLSDPREGIEPFSADEKGWVGDGLQYLATSAVCYRVAGADTRATRRGVEGVAVAKDLTNGLEHPVQHACLKEFVGDFRTVAGLDDVEAAYREAESAYKDAGSAVDNPQAWGTTPLFEAAATLIQQVARGPANGEIALPWEDLHGTDPDNPGRFLAQRAVVKRQRFPSLVQQVITDGFLAAPRGTTEYDTDHHRCPHCGSTDVNWVAESVVCLRCSRPTAETN
;
A
#
# COMPACT_ATOMS: atom_id res chain seq x y z
N MET A 1 15.74 -9.82 -1.02
CA MET A 1 15.71 -9.59 0.45
C MET A 1 14.57 -8.61 0.71
N ARG A 2 13.67 -8.95 1.63
CA ARG A 2 12.57 -8.05 2.05
C ARG A 2 13.13 -6.96 2.98
N THR A 3 12.40 -5.87 3.14
CA THR A 3 12.70 -4.82 4.13
C THR A 3 12.70 -5.39 5.56
N GLN A 4 13.39 -4.70 6.48
CA GLN A 4 13.47 -5.13 7.87
C GLN A 4 12.21 -4.69 8.62
N ASP A 5 11.16 -5.50 8.61
CA ASP A 5 9.92 -5.23 9.34
C ASP A 5 9.85 -5.93 10.72
N ALA A 6 10.90 -6.68 11.10
CA ALA A 6 11.00 -7.48 12.31
C ALA A 6 9.84 -8.50 12.52
N GLY A 7 9.22 -8.98 11.43
CA GLY A 7 8.10 -9.93 11.47
C GLY A 7 6.75 -9.27 11.73
N HIS A 8 6.70 -7.95 11.93
CA HIS A 8 5.45 -7.25 12.22
C HIS A 8 4.46 -7.29 11.06
N ARG A 9 4.93 -7.31 9.80
CA ARG A 9 4.03 -7.50 8.64
C ARG A 9 3.32 -8.85 8.69
N ALA A 10 4.04 -9.93 9.00
CA ALA A 10 3.45 -11.27 9.13
C ALA A 10 2.39 -11.30 10.23
N ALA A 11 2.71 -10.73 11.40
CA ALA A 11 1.77 -10.60 12.50
C ALA A 11 0.53 -9.76 12.14
N ALA A 12 0.70 -8.69 11.36
CA ALA A 12 -0.40 -7.85 10.89
C ALA A 12 -1.34 -8.59 9.93
N VAL A 13 -0.78 -9.37 8.99
CA VAL A 13 -1.55 -10.17 8.04
C VAL A 13 -2.33 -11.28 8.75
N ALA A 14 -1.72 -11.95 9.73
CA ALA A 14 -2.42 -12.91 10.58
C ALA A 14 -3.61 -12.25 11.32
N ALA A 15 -3.40 -11.06 11.88
CA ALA A 15 -4.46 -10.31 12.56
C ALA A 15 -5.61 -9.89 11.60
N ILE A 16 -5.31 -9.53 10.34
CA ILE A 16 -6.34 -9.31 9.31
C ILE A 16 -7.15 -10.59 9.05
N ALA A 17 -6.49 -11.74 8.98
CA ALA A 17 -7.15 -13.03 8.76
C ALA A 17 -8.13 -13.36 9.90
N ASP A 18 -7.77 -13.00 11.13
CA ASP A 18 -8.60 -13.15 12.32
C ASP A 18 -9.68 -12.07 12.46
N ARG A 19 -9.63 -11.00 11.65
CA ARG A 19 -10.45 -9.77 11.77
C ARG A 19 -10.15 -8.92 13.00
N ASP A 20 -8.96 -9.07 13.58
CA ASP A 20 -8.47 -8.16 14.62
C ASP A 20 -7.75 -6.96 13.97
N TYR A 21 -8.53 -6.05 13.41
CA TYR A 21 -7.98 -4.89 12.70
C TYR A 21 -7.29 -3.88 13.62
N ARG A 22 -7.63 -3.86 14.91
CA ARG A 22 -6.91 -3.03 15.88
C ARG A 22 -5.49 -3.56 16.05
N ARG A 23 -5.33 -4.87 16.27
CA ARG A 23 -4.01 -5.51 16.33
C ARG A 23 -3.27 -5.39 15.00
N ALA A 24 -3.94 -5.59 13.87
CA ALA A 24 -3.32 -5.40 12.56
C ALA A 24 -2.77 -3.98 12.39
N GLY A 25 -3.52 -2.97 12.84
CA GLY A 25 -3.05 -1.58 12.86
C GLY A 25 -1.82 -1.38 13.75
N ASP A 26 -1.80 -1.97 14.94
CA ASP A 26 -0.65 -1.89 15.85
C ASP A 26 0.60 -2.55 15.23
N GLU A 27 0.46 -3.72 14.62
CA GLU A 27 1.59 -4.42 13.99
C GLU A 27 2.09 -3.68 12.73
N TYR A 28 1.20 -3.22 11.84
CA TYR A 28 1.64 -2.40 10.70
C TYR A 28 2.29 -1.08 11.14
N THR A 29 1.86 -0.49 12.26
CA THR A 29 2.53 0.69 12.83
C THR A 29 3.96 0.35 13.22
N ARG A 30 4.19 -0.77 13.94
CA ARG A 30 5.53 -1.22 14.32
C ARG A 30 6.40 -1.58 13.11
N ALA A 31 5.82 -2.24 12.12
CA ALA A 31 6.49 -2.54 10.85
C ALA A 31 6.96 -1.24 10.17
N GLY A 32 6.07 -0.25 10.08
CA GLY A 32 6.35 1.06 9.50
C GLY A 32 7.51 1.76 10.20
N TRP A 33 7.45 1.88 11.53
CA TRP A 33 8.53 2.48 12.31
C TRP A 33 9.86 1.73 12.20
N ARG A 34 9.82 0.40 12.17
CA ARG A 34 11.05 -0.41 12.02
C ARG A 34 11.72 -0.13 10.68
N VAL A 35 10.96 -0.20 9.58
CA VAL A 35 11.49 0.05 8.22
C VAL A 35 11.97 1.50 8.06
N LEU A 36 11.24 2.47 8.62
CA LEU A 36 11.66 3.88 8.58
C LEU A 36 12.91 4.17 9.43
N SER A 37 13.22 3.30 10.40
CA SER A 37 14.45 3.41 11.20
C SER A 37 15.63 2.75 10.49
N ASP A 38 15.44 1.54 9.99
CA ASP A 38 16.46 0.74 9.30
C ASP A 38 15.81 -0.04 8.15
N PRO A 39 15.71 0.52 6.93
CA PRO A 39 14.94 -0.10 5.85
C PRO A 39 15.55 -1.43 5.41
N ARG A 40 16.89 -1.47 5.36
CA ARG A 40 17.67 -2.62 4.91
C ARG A 40 19.13 -2.51 5.37
N GLU A 41 19.80 -3.64 5.46
CA GLU A 41 21.26 -3.68 5.65
C GLU A 41 21.97 -2.84 4.58
N GLY A 42 22.81 -1.91 5.00
CA GLY A 42 23.58 -1.01 4.14
C GLY A 42 22.78 0.15 3.53
N ILE A 43 21.50 0.31 3.87
CA ILE A 43 20.65 1.42 3.41
C ILE A 43 20.21 2.23 4.62
N GLU A 44 20.56 3.51 4.64
CA GLU A 44 20.13 4.46 5.67
C GLU A 44 18.90 5.25 5.20
N PRO A 45 17.88 5.49 6.06
CA PRO A 45 16.63 6.12 5.64
C PRO A 45 16.76 7.53 5.04
N PHE A 46 17.77 8.28 5.47
CA PHE A 46 17.99 9.69 5.09
C PHE A 46 19.12 9.87 4.09
N SER A 47 19.71 8.78 3.62
CA SER A 47 20.76 8.79 2.60
C SER A 47 20.14 8.54 1.22
N ALA A 48 20.80 9.03 0.17
CA ALA A 48 20.33 8.84 -1.20
C ALA A 48 20.16 7.35 -1.52
N ASP A 49 18.95 6.98 -1.93
CA ASP A 49 18.59 5.61 -2.32
C ASP A 49 17.72 5.68 -3.58
N GLU A 50 18.27 5.26 -4.71
CA GLU A 50 17.57 5.23 -5.99
C GLU A 50 16.30 4.35 -5.94
N LYS A 51 16.32 3.28 -5.13
CA LYS A 51 15.19 2.34 -5.03
C LYS A 51 14.09 2.83 -4.08
N GLY A 52 14.45 3.67 -3.10
CA GLY A 52 13.54 4.21 -2.10
C GLY A 52 12.89 3.14 -1.23
N TRP A 53 13.70 2.25 -0.64
CA TRP A 53 13.24 1.15 0.23
C TRP A 53 12.41 1.61 1.44
N VAL A 54 12.57 2.87 1.85
CA VAL A 54 11.73 3.53 2.87
C VAL A 54 10.24 3.55 2.51
N GLY A 55 9.89 3.37 1.23
CA GLY A 55 8.50 3.30 0.76
C GLY A 55 7.67 2.23 1.45
N ASP A 56 8.24 1.06 1.75
CA ASP A 56 7.55 -0.01 2.49
C ASP A 56 7.09 0.47 3.87
N GLY A 57 7.90 1.28 4.55
CA GLY A 57 7.56 1.86 5.84
C GLY A 57 6.36 2.80 5.75
N LEU A 58 6.33 3.66 4.71
CA LEU A 58 5.18 4.53 4.43
C LEU A 58 3.92 3.71 4.12
N GLN A 59 4.04 2.66 3.31
CA GLN A 59 2.93 1.78 2.96
C GLN A 59 2.37 1.07 4.20
N TYR A 60 3.21 0.59 5.12
CA TYR A 60 2.76 0.00 6.38
C TYR A 60 2.05 1.02 7.27
N LEU A 61 2.58 2.24 7.42
CA LEU A 61 1.88 3.29 8.18
C LEU A 61 0.51 3.62 7.56
N ALA A 62 0.41 3.74 6.23
CA ALA A 62 -0.85 4.02 5.56
C ALA A 62 -1.86 2.87 5.73
N THR A 63 -1.39 1.62 5.65
CA THR A 63 -2.20 0.43 5.88
C THR A 63 -2.69 0.34 7.33
N SER A 64 -1.85 0.75 8.29
CA SER A 64 -2.24 0.81 9.70
C SER A 64 -3.41 1.76 9.93
N ALA A 65 -3.43 2.90 9.24
CA ALA A 65 -4.54 3.87 9.32
C ALA A 65 -5.85 3.26 8.81
N VAL A 66 -5.83 2.54 7.69
CA VAL A 66 -7.01 1.81 7.18
C VAL A 66 -7.48 0.78 8.20
N CYS A 67 -6.57 -0.03 8.76
CA CYS A 67 -6.91 -1.01 9.79
C CYS A 67 -7.58 -0.36 11.00
N TYR A 68 -7.05 0.78 11.48
CA TYR A 68 -7.67 1.52 12.58
C TYR A 68 -9.05 2.05 12.22
N ARG A 69 -9.28 2.57 10.99
CA ARG A 69 -10.62 3.02 10.58
C ARG A 69 -11.62 1.87 10.54
N VAL A 70 -11.22 0.72 9.98
CA VAL A 70 -12.06 -0.49 9.96
C VAL A 70 -12.39 -0.98 11.38
N ALA A 71 -11.46 -0.79 12.33
CA ALA A 71 -11.69 -1.09 13.75
C ALA A 71 -12.49 -0.02 14.51
N GLY A 72 -12.95 1.06 13.86
CA GLY A 72 -13.62 2.19 14.52
C GLY A 72 -12.71 3.05 15.40
N ALA A 73 -11.39 2.95 15.23
CA ALA A 73 -10.37 3.67 16.00
C ALA A 73 -9.87 4.93 15.26
N ASP A 74 -10.79 5.80 14.83
CA ASP A 74 -10.48 6.93 13.93
C ASP A 74 -9.38 7.86 14.48
N THR A 75 -9.36 8.13 15.79
CA THR A 75 -8.28 8.95 16.38
C THR A 75 -6.89 8.35 16.17
N ARG A 76 -6.76 7.02 16.18
CA ARG A 76 -5.48 6.36 15.86
C ARG A 76 -5.16 6.49 14.38
N ALA A 77 -6.15 6.31 13.50
CA ALA A 77 -5.98 6.50 12.07
C ALA A 77 -5.53 7.93 11.70
N THR A 78 -6.19 8.96 12.26
CA THR A 78 -5.82 10.37 12.10
C THR A 78 -4.36 10.62 12.49
N ARG A 79 -3.92 10.09 13.64
CA ARG A 79 -2.52 10.25 14.10
C ARG A 79 -1.53 9.61 13.13
N ARG A 80 -1.84 8.43 12.58
CA ARG A 80 -0.99 7.77 11.58
C ARG A 80 -0.97 8.53 10.24
N GLY A 81 -2.10 9.11 9.83
CA GLY A 81 -2.14 10.00 8.67
C GLY A 81 -1.26 11.23 8.84
N VAL A 82 -1.38 11.93 9.97
CA VAL A 82 -0.57 13.13 10.26
C VAL A 82 0.92 12.80 10.30
N GLU A 83 1.29 11.71 10.98
CA GLU A 83 2.67 11.21 10.99
C GLU A 83 3.16 10.90 9.58
N GLY A 84 2.40 10.12 8.80
CA GLY A 84 2.79 9.73 7.45
C GLY A 84 2.97 10.91 6.51
N VAL A 85 2.11 11.94 6.61
CA VAL A 85 2.29 13.19 5.85
C VAL A 85 3.60 13.89 6.24
N ALA A 86 3.92 13.94 7.54
CA ALA A 86 5.16 14.56 8.01
C ALA A 86 6.39 13.78 7.53
N VAL A 87 6.40 12.45 7.67
CA VAL A 87 7.50 11.59 7.22
C VAL A 87 7.69 11.66 5.71
N ALA A 88 6.61 11.55 4.91
CA ALA A 88 6.71 11.63 3.45
C ALA A 88 7.31 12.96 2.97
N LYS A 89 6.98 14.06 3.64
CA LYS A 89 7.61 15.37 3.38
C LYS A 89 9.07 15.39 3.80
N ASP A 90 9.41 14.85 4.96
CA ASP A 90 10.80 14.85 5.46
C ASP A 90 11.74 14.01 4.58
N LEU A 91 11.26 12.89 4.05
CA LEU A 91 12.04 12.03 3.13
C LEU A 91 12.45 12.72 1.83
N THR A 92 11.86 13.86 1.47
CA THR A 92 12.33 14.66 0.33
C THR A 92 13.74 15.23 0.54
N ASN A 93 14.22 15.31 1.79
CA ASN A 93 15.58 15.73 2.11
C ASN A 93 16.62 14.62 1.87
N GLY A 94 16.21 13.34 1.81
CA GLY A 94 17.10 12.20 1.62
C GLY A 94 17.05 11.58 0.22
N LEU A 95 15.87 11.56 -0.40
CA LEU A 95 15.72 11.13 -1.80
C LEU A 95 16.07 12.29 -2.73
N GLU A 96 16.85 12.04 -3.78
CA GLU A 96 17.38 13.12 -4.63
C GLU A 96 16.62 13.29 -5.96
N HIS A 97 15.98 12.22 -6.44
CA HIS A 97 15.39 12.24 -7.78
C HIS A 97 14.03 12.95 -7.78
N PRO A 98 13.76 13.90 -8.70
CA PRO A 98 12.48 14.63 -8.75
C PRO A 98 11.25 13.73 -8.83
N VAL A 99 11.37 12.59 -9.51
CA VAL A 99 10.28 11.60 -9.62
C VAL A 99 9.97 10.89 -8.30
N GLN A 100 10.98 10.70 -7.43
CA GLN A 100 10.77 10.16 -6.09
C GLN A 100 10.04 11.19 -5.22
N HIS A 101 10.38 12.48 -5.34
CA HIS A 101 9.63 13.56 -4.66
C HIS A 101 8.17 13.60 -5.09
N ALA A 102 7.88 13.42 -6.37
CA ALA A 102 6.52 13.30 -6.87
C ALA A 102 5.78 12.10 -6.25
N CYS A 103 6.46 10.95 -6.10
CA CYS A 103 5.92 9.78 -5.41
C CYS A 103 5.69 10.01 -3.90
N LEU A 104 6.56 10.75 -3.22
CA LEU A 104 6.33 11.15 -1.83
C LEU A 104 5.12 12.08 -1.68
N LYS A 105 4.85 12.95 -2.66
CA LYS A 105 3.61 13.74 -2.71
C LYS A 105 2.38 12.86 -2.96
N GLU A 106 2.50 11.80 -3.76
CA GLU A 106 1.44 10.78 -3.91
C GLU A 106 1.12 10.14 -2.55
N PHE A 107 2.14 9.77 -1.75
CA PHE A 107 1.95 9.28 -0.38
C PHE A 107 1.26 10.31 0.54
N VAL A 108 1.54 11.61 0.40
CA VAL A 108 0.79 12.64 1.15
C VAL A 108 -0.71 12.58 0.83
N GLY A 109 -1.07 12.39 -0.44
CA GLY A 109 -2.45 12.14 -0.85
C GLY A 109 -3.02 10.86 -0.24
N ASP A 110 -2.25 9.77 -0.25
CA ASP A 110 -2.64 8.48 0.34
C ASP A 110 -2.92 8.62 1.84
N PHE A 111 -2.00 9.21 2.61
CA PHE A 111 -2.15 9.41 4.05
C PHE A 111 -3.35 10.26 4.41
N ARG A 112 -3.57 11.37 3.67
CA ARG A 112 -4.78 12.18 3.86
C ARG A 112 -6.05 11.37 3.59
N THR A 113 -6.05 10.56 2.53
CA THR A 113 -7.19 9.71 2.15
C THR A 113 -7.53 8.68 3.24
N VAL A 114 -6.54 7.90 3.67
CA VAL A 114 -6.75 6.78 4.60
C VAL A 114 -7.08 7.25 6.01
N ALA A 115 -6.61 8.43 6.39
CA ALA A 115 -6.85 8.99 7.72
C ALA A 115 -8.05 9.95 7.79
N GLY A 116 -8.73 10.19 6.66
CA GLY A 116 -9.89 11.10 6.60
C GLY A 116 -9.52 12.56 6.88
N LEU A 117 -8.33 12.99 6.43
CA LEU A 117 -7.89 14.38 6.53
C LEU A 117 -8.44 15.21 5.36
N ASP A 118 -8.42 16.53 5.53
CA ASP A 118 -8.83 17.48 4.49
C ASP A 118 -7.84 17.52 3.30
N ASP A 119 -8.16 18.30 2.26
CA ASP A 119 -7.34 18.60 1.06
C ASP A 119 -6.85 17.38 0.26
N VAL A 120 -7.53 16.24 0.33
CA VAL A 120 -7.17 15.02 -0.42
C VAL A 120 -7.02 15.30 -1.93
N GLU A 121 -7.99 16.00 -2.52
CA GLU A 121 -7.97 16.29 -3.96
C GLU A 121 -6.78 17.19 -4.34
N ALA A 122 -6.51 18.22 -3.54
CA ALA A 122 -5.41 19.14 -3.77
C ALA A 122 -4.06 18.42 -3.67
N ALA A 123 -3.89 17.53 -2.68
CA ALA A 123 -2.66 16.75 -2.52
C ALA A 123 -2.37 15.86 -3.74
N TYR A 124 -3.37 15.16 -4.29
CA TYR A 124 -3.16 14.38 -5.50
C TYR A 124 -2.92 15.24 -6.74
N ARG A 125 -3.56 16.40 -6.87
CA ARG A 125 -3.27 17.34 -7.97
C ARG A 125 -1.84 17.87 -7.89
N GLU A 126 -1.32 18.09 -6.68
CA GLU A 126 0.07 18.47 -6.47
C GLU A 126 1.03 17.36 -6.90
N ALA A 127 0.75 16.10 -6.53
CA ALA A 127 1.52 14.95 -6.97
C ALA A 127 1.47 14.78 -8.50
N GLU A 128 0.29 14.94 -9.11
CA GLU A 128 0.10 14.91 -10.56
C GLU A 128 0.96 15.97 -11.28
N SER A 129 0.99 17.21 -10.78
CA SER A 129 1.86 18.26 -11.32
C SER A 129 3.33 17.89 -11.17
N ALA A 130 3.74 17.44 -9.98
CA ALA A 130 5.13 17.09 -9.70
C ALA A 130 5.64 15.96 -10.61
N TYR A 131 4.81 14.96 -10.91
CA TYR A 131 5.18 13.91 -11.87
C TYR A 131 5.38 14.47 -13.29
N LYS A 132 4.47 15.35 -13.75
CA LYS A 132 4.60 15.99 -15.07
C LYS A 132 5.88 16.82 -15.16
N ASP A 133 6.18 17.59 -14.11
CA ASP A 133 7.36 18.45 -14.03
C ASP A 133 8.67 17.63 -13.97
N ALA A 134 8.64 16.47 -13.31
CA ALA A 134 9.79 15.56 -13.22
C ALA A 134 10.05 14.78 -14.53
N GLY A 135 9.14 14.82 -15.51
CA GLY A 135 9.18 13.94 -16.67
C GLY A 135 10.44 14.02 -17.52
N SER A 136 11.08 15.20 -17.60
CA SER A 136 12.33 15.38 -18.36
C SER A 136 13.56 14.76 -17.69
N ALA A 137 13.47 14.41 -16.41
CA ALA A 137 14.54 13.74 -15.66
C ALA A 137 14.39 12.20 -15.67
N VAL A 138 13.38 11.67 -16.36
CA VAL A 138 13.04 10.24 -16.33
C VAL A 138 13.30 9.61 -17.69
N ASP A 139 14.35 8.80 -17.79
CA ASP A 139 14.66 8.08 -19.04
C ASP A 139 13.78 6.84 -19.24
N ASN A 140 13.47 6.12 -18.17
CA ASN A 140 12.67 4.89 -18.21
C ASN A 140 11.58 4.91 -17.13
N PRO A 141 10.37 5.38 -17.44
CA PRO A 141 9.29 5.47 -16.45
C PRO A 141 8.78 4.10 -15.98
N GLN A 142 8.91 3.04 -16.80
CA GLN A 142 8.52 1.69 -16.41
C GLN A 142 9.46 1.10 -15.36
N ALA A 143 10.76 1.36 -15.48
CA ALA A 143 11.75 0.99 -14.48
C ALA A 143 11.48 1.71 -13.14
N TRP A 144 11.15 3.01 -13.18
CA TRP A 144 10.75 3.74 -11.98
C TRP A 144 9.48 3.18 -11.34
N GLY A 145 8.46 2.88 -12.13
CA GLY A 145 7.18 2.32 -11.68
C GLY A 145 7.27 0.94 -11.02
N THR A 146 8.44 0.30 -11.06
CA THR A 146 8.76 -0.99 -10.43
C THR A 146 9.84 -0.89 -9.35
N THR A 147 10.27 0.33 -8.99
CA THR A 147 11.12 0.53 -7.82
C THR A 147 10.33 0.33 -6.53
N PRO A 148 10.97 -0.08 -5.42
CA PRO A 148 10.32 -0.29 -4.13
C PRO A 148 9.42 0.87 -3.68
N LEU A 149 9.85 2.13 -3.85
CA LEU A 149 9.02 3.29 -3.49
C LEU A 149 7.68 3.32 -4.25
N PHE A 150 7.71 3.06 -5.55
CA PHE A 150 6.54 3.14 -6.43
C PHE A 150 5.61 1.93 -6.29
N GLU A 151 6.18 0.75 -6.07
CA GLU A 151 5.42 -0.46 -5.73
C GLU A 151 4.72 -0.29 -4.38
N ALA A 152 5.42 0.26 -3.38
CA ALA A 152 4.84 0.55 -2.06
C ALA A 152 3.67 1.55 -2.17
N ALA A 153 3.81 2.60 -2.98
CA ALA A 153 2.71 3.54 -3.24
C ALA A 153 1.52 2.85 -3.94
N ALA A 154 1.74 1.87 -4.82
CA ALA A 154 0.65 1.16 -5.51
C ALA A 154 -0.07 0.16 -4.60
N THR A 155 0.68 -0.49 -3.70
CA THR A 155 0.23 -1.68 -2.96
C THR A 155 -1.04 -1.45 -2.16
N LEU A 156 -1.18 -0.30 -1.49
CA LEU A 156 -2.34 -0.07 -0.62
C LEU A 156 -3.65 0.12 -1.40
N ILE A 157 -3.65 0.93 -2.47
CA ILE A 157 -4.86 1.10 -3.28
C ILE A 157 -5.28 -0.25 -3.89
N GLN A 158 -4.30 -1.06 -4.33
CA GLN A 158 -4.57 -2.40 -4.84
C GLN A 158 -5.16 -3.31 -3.76
N GLN A 159 -4.63 -3.27 -2.53
CA GLN A 159 -5.15 -4.06 -1.41
C GLN A 159 -6.60 -3.68 -1.07
N VAL A 160 -6.93 -2.39 -0.91
CA VAL A 160 -8.30 -1.98 -0.56
C VAL A 160 -9.29 -2.31 -1.68
N ALA A 161 -8.84 -2.35 -2.94
CA ALA A 161 -9.68 -2.70 -4.07
C ALA A 161 -10.01 -4.20 -4.14
N ARG A 162 -9.26 -5.07 -3.43
CA ARG A 162 -9.47 -6.54 -3.49
C ARG A 162 -10.79 -7.00 -2.89
N GLY A 163 -11.17 -6.44 -1.73
CA GLY A 163 -12.38 -6.88 -1.00
C GLY A 163 -13.62 -6.81 -1.89
N PRO A 164 -13.92 -5.64 -2.49
CA PRO A 164 -15.03 -5.46 -3.43
C PRO A 164 -14.96 -6.35 -4.69
N ALA A 165 -13.78 -6.86 -5.04
CA ALA A 165 -13.55 -7.70 -6.21
C ALA A 165 -13.41 -9.19 -5.85
N ASN A 166 -14.08 -9.65 -4.78
CA ASN A 166 -14.05 -11.06 -4.36
C ASN A 166 -12.61 -11.59 -4.17
N GLY A 167 -11.74 -10.74 -3.63
CA GLY A 167 -10.34 -11.06 -3.37
C GLY A 167 -9.40 -10.90 -4.56
N GLU A 168 -9.91 -10.59 -5.75
CA GLU A 168 -9.10 -10.50 -6.97
C GLU A 168 -8.32 -9.19 -7.12
N ILE A 169 -7.45 -9.17 -8.13
CA ILE A 169 -6.84 -7.93 -8.62
C ILE A 169 -7.92 -7.09 -9.28
N ALA A 170 -8.30 -6.00 -8.63
CA ALA A 170 -9.31 -5.05 -9.12
C ALA A 170 -8.72 -3.82 -9.80
N LEU A 171 -7.43 -3.54 -9.52
CA LEU A 171 -6.70 -2.42 -10.07
C LEU A 171 -5.32 -2.92 -10.51
N PRO A 172 -5.19 -3.41 -11.75
CA PRO A 172 -3.94 -3.93 -12.28
C PRO A 172 -2.90 -2.79 -12.45
N TRP A 173 -1.64 -3.16 -12.66
CA TRP A 173 -0.54 -2.19 -12.71
C TRP A 173 -0.68 -1.24 -13.90
N GLU A 174 -1.20 -1.73 -15.01
CA GLU A 174 -1.44 -1.00 -16.25
C GLU A 174 -2.46 0.12 -16.04
N ASP A 175 -3.47 -0.11 -15.19
CA ASP A 175 -4.49 0.89 -14.87
C ASP A 175 -3.94 2.04 -14.01
N LEU A 176 -2.82 1.82 -13.30
CA LEU A 176 -2.17 2.85 -12.49
C LEU A 176 -1.29 3.79 -13.31
N HIS A 177 -0.92 3.43 -14.54
CA HIS A 177 0.02 4.20 -15.35
C HIS A 177 -0.62 4.68 -16.66
N GLY A 178 -0.03 5.72 -17.25
CA GLY A 178 -0.45 6.20 -18.57
C GLY A 178 -0.08 5.21 -19.67
N THR A 179 -0.70 5.34 -20.84
CA THR A 179 -0.49 4.42 -21.95
C THR A 179 0.74 4.74 -22.81
N ASP A 180 1.32 5.93 -22.63
CA ASP A 180 2.42 6.45 -23.46
C ASP A 180 3.71 6.58 -22.63
N PRO A 181 4.64 5.60 -22.69
CA PRO A 181 5.90 5.65 -21.96
C PRO A 181 6.89 6.66 -22.54
N ASP A 182 6.70 7.16 -23.78
CA ASP A 182 7.53 8.21 -24.38
C ASP A 182 7.21 9.60 -23.79
N ASN A 183 6.17 9.68 -22.94
CA ASN A 183 5.88 10.82 -22.08
C ASN A 183 5.97 10.44 -20.60
N PRO A 184 7.19 10.29 -20.02
CA PRO A 184 7.40 9.79 -18.67
C PRO A 184 6.60 10.53 -17.60
N GLY A 185 6.52 11.85 -17.71
CA GLY A 185 5.79 12.69 -16.76
C GLY A 185 4.29 12.40 -16.76
N ARG A 186 3.65 12.30 -17.94
CA ARG A 186 2.22 11.91 -18.02
C ARG A 186 2.00 10.44 -17.68
N PHE A 187 2.92 9.57 -18.07
CA PHE A 187 2.88 8.15 -17.75
C PHE A 187 2.77 7.91 -16.24
N LEU A 188 3.65 8.53 -15.45
CA LEU A 188 3.67 8.36 -14.00
C LEU A 188 2.58 9.19 -13.30
N ALA A 189 2.23 10.37 -13.82
CA ALA A 189 1.19 11.23 -13.23
C ALA A 189 -0.19 10.55 -13.18
N GLN A 190 -0.45 9.57 -14.07
CA GLN A 190 -1.70 8.81 -14.10
C GLN A 190 -2.00 8.13 -12.75
N ARG A 191 -0.98 7.74 -11.99
CA ARG A 191 -1.14 7.13 -10.66
C ARG A 191 -1.92 8.04 -9.71
N ALA A 192 -1.51 9.31 -9.65
CA ALA A 192 -2.16 10.32 -8.83
C ALA A 192 -3.59 10.63 -9.31
N VAL A 193 -3.82 10.62 -10.63
CA VAL A 193 -5.16 10.79 -11.23
C VAL A 193 -6.10 9.66 -10.80
N VAL A 194 -5.65 8.41 -10.95
CA VAL A 194 -6.44 7.22 -10.62
C VAL A 194 -6.74 7.18 -9.13
N LYS A 195 -5.73 7.42 -8.28
CA LYS A 195 -5.91 7.46 -6.82
C LYS A 195 -6.88 8.56 -6.39
N ARG A 196 -6.77 9.77 -6.95
CA ARG A 196 -7.72 10.87 -6.70
C ARG A 196 -9.17 10.49 -7.00
N GLN A 197 -9.40 9.71 -8.05
CA GLN A 197 -10.74 9.30 -8.49
C GLN A 197 -11.28 8.09 -7.73
N ARG A 198 -10.42 7.15 -7.32
CA ARG A 198 -10.84 5.81 -6.86
C ARG A 198 -10.52 5.55 -5.39
N PHE A 199 -9.40 6.04 -4.88
CA PHE A 199 -8.93 5.62 -3.56
C PHE A 199 -9.87 6.03 -2.41
N PRO A 200 -10.43 7.26 -2.37
CA PRO A 200 -11.35 7.66 -1.30
C PRO A 200 -12.59 6.76 -1.20
N SER A 201 -13.21 6.40 -2.32
CA SER A 201 -14.40 5.55 -2.34
C SER A 201 -14.09 4.11 -1.95
N LEU A 202 -12.94 3.58 -2.39
CA LEU A 202 -12.49 2.24 -2.01
C LEU A 202 -12.20 2.12 -0.51
N VAL A 203 -11.52 3.12 0.08
CA VAL A 203 -11.29 3.16 1.53
C VAL A 203 -12.62 3.23 2.28
N GLN A 204 -13.53 4.10 1.84
CA GLN A 204 -14.83 4.23 2.47
C GLN A 204 -15.62 2.92 2.42
N GLN A 205 -15.58 2.21 1.30
CA GLN A 205 -16.24 0.91 1.15
C GLN A 205 -15.67 -0.13 2.12
N VAL A 206 -14.34 -0.27 2.21
CA VAL A 206 -13.67 -1.19 3.15
C VAL A 206 -14.10 -0.95 4.61
N ILE A 207 -14.33 0.31 4.99
CA ILE A 207 -14.78 0.68 6.33
C ILE A 207 -16.24 0.38 6.54
N THR A 208 -17.09 0.75 5.59
CA THR A 208 -18.52 0.44 5.63
C THR A 208 -18.76 -1.07 5.70
N ASP A 209 -17.98 -1.85 4.96
CA ASP A 209 -18.04 -3.31 4.96
C ASP A 209 -17.42 -3.94 6.22
N GLY A 210 -16.67 -3.18 7.02
CA GLY A 210 -15.92 -3.69 8.17
C GLY A 210 -14.85 -4.71 7.76
N PHE A 211 -14.37 -4.66 6.51
CA PHE A 211 -13.55 -5.69 5.91
C PHE A 211 -12.44 -5.12 5.02
N LEU A 212 -11.19 -5.28 5.48
CA LEU A 212 -10.00 -5.12 4.66
C LEU A 212 -9.47 -6.51 4.27
N ALA A 213 -9.35 -6.77 2.97
CA ALA A 213 -8.71 -7.98 2.48
C ALA A 213 -7.23 -8.03 2.90
N ALA A 214 -6.68 -9.24 3.07
CA ALA A 214 -5.25 -9.42 3.22
C ALA A 214 -4.51 -8.81 1.99
N PRO A 215 -3.22 -8.48 2.06
CA PRO A 215 -2.44 -8.19 0.86
C PRO A 215 -2.41 -9.39 -0.09
N ARG A 216 -2.27 -9.15 -1.39
CA ARG A 216 -2.11 -10.25 -2.36
C ARG A 216 -0.66 -10.76 -2.26
N GLY A 217 -0.51 -12.07 -2.17
CA GLY A 217 0.76 -12.77 -2.30
C GLY A 217 0.71 -13.72 -3.48
N THR A 218 1.29 -14.91 -3.33
CA THR A 218 1.20 -15.96 -4.34
C THR A 218 -0.17 -16.62 -4.26
N THR A 219 -0.86 -16.77 -5.39
CA THR A 219 -2.22 -17.29 -5.43
C THR A 219 -2.32 -18.61 -6.16
N GLU A 220 -3.17 -19.49 -5.67
CA GLU A 220 -3.49 -20.77 -6.30
C GLU A 220 -5.01 -20.92 -6.35
N TYR A 221 -5.52 -21.41 -7.48
CA TYR A 221 -6.96 -21.49 -7.74
C TYR A 221 -7.38 -22.94 -7.77
N ASP A 222 -8.60 -23.20 -7.28
CA ASP A 222 -9.24 -24.52 -7.28
C ASP A 222 -8.36 -25.65 -6.74
N THR A 223 -7.74 -25.42 -5.58
CA THR A 223 -6.87 -26.41 -4.94
C THR A 223 -7.65 -27.60 -4.40
N ASP A 224 -7.02 -28.78 -4.42
CA ASP A 224 -7.53 -30.02 -3.83
C ASP A 224 -7.07 -30.23 -2.36
N HIS A 225 -6.10 -29.44 -1.92
CA HIS A 225 -5.40 -29.59 -0.64
C HIS A 225 -5.66 -28.44 0.34
N HIS A 226 -6.46 -27.44 -0.02
CA HIS A 226 -6.95 -26.40 0.90
C HIS A 226 -8.43 -26.09 0.69
N ARG A 227 -9.13 -25.84 1.81
CA ARG A 227 -10.51 -25.34 1.79
C ARG A 227 -10.73 -24.29 2.85
N CYS A 228 -11.39 -23.19 2.50
CA CYS A 228 -11.80 -22.18 3.46
C CYS A 228 -13.04 -22.66 4.24
N PRO A 229 -12.97 -22.83 5.58
CA PRO A 229 -14.12 -23.23 6.38
C PRO A 229 -15.23 -22.17 6.43
N HIS A 230 -14.92 -20.92 6.10
CA HIS A 230 -15.89 -19.81 6.17
C HIS A 230 -16.74 -19.66 4.90
N CYS A 231 -16.15 -19.78 3.71
CA CYS A 231 -16.89 -19.60 2.44
C CYS A 231 -16.83 -20.81 1.50
N GLY A 232 -16.14 -21.88 1.89
CA GLY A 232 -16.04 -23.10 1.09
C GLY A 232 -15.12 -23.03 -0.13
N SER A 233 -14.56 -21.85 -0.46
CA SER A 233 -13.63 -21.69 -1.57
C SER A 233 -12.34 -22.49 -1.36
N THR A 234 -11.82 -23.01 -2.47
CA THR A 234 -10.55 -23.73 -2.61
C THR A 234 -9.44 -22.83 -3.19
N ASP A 235 -9.71 -21.53 -3.34
CA ASP A 235 -8.72 -20.56 -3.85
C ASP A 235 -7.89 -20.00 -2.68
N VAL A 236 -6.57 -20.07 -2.81
CA VAL A 236 -5.60 -19.76 -1.75
C VAL A 236 -4.78 -18.53 -2.10
N ASN A 237 -4.44 -17.76 -1.07
CA ASN A 237 -3.51 -16.64 -1.09
C ASN A 237 -2.42 -16.87 -0.02
N TRP A 238 -1.21 -17.16 -0.47
CA TRP A 238 -0.02 -17.33 0.34
C TRP A 238 0.64 -15.98 0.58
N VAL A 239 0.52 -15.43 1.79
CA VAL A 239 0.97 -14.08 2.10
C VAL A 239 1.53 -13.96 3.51
N ALA A 240 2.76 -13.43 3.62
CA ALA A 240 3.38 -13.08 4.90
C ALA A 240 3.30 -14.19 5.96
N GLU A 241 3.70 -15.41 5.57
CA GLU A 241 3.67 -16.62 6.41
C GLU A 241 2.26 -17.14 6.75
N SER A 242 1.21 -16.48 6.26
CA SER A 242 -0.18 -16.93 6.37
C SER A 242 -0.65 -17.62 5.09
N VAL A 243 -1.52 -18.61 5.27
CA VAL A 243 -2.31 -19.25 4.21
C VAL A 243 -3.77 -18.83 4.42
N VAL A 244 -4.27 -17.96 3.54
CA VAL A 244 -5.63 -17.43 3.67
C VAL A 244 -6.42 -17.67 2.39
N CYS A 245 -7.73 -17.74 2.54
CA CYS A 245 -8.65 -17.81 1.43
C CYS A 245 -8.49 -16.58 0.55
N LEU A 246 -8.33 -16.78 -0.76
CA LEU A 246 -8.22 -15.69 -1.71
C LEU A 246 -9.43 -14.76 -1.64
N ARG A 247 -10.63 -15.35 -1.48
CA ARG A 247 -11.93 -14.67 -1.56
C ARG A 247 -12.24 -13.84 -0.33
N CYS A 248 -12.20 -14.45 0.85
CA CYS A 248 -12.63 -13.80 2.09
C CYS A 248 -11.46 -13.47 3.02
N SER A 249 -10.20 -13.79 2.67
CA SER A 249 -9.02 -13.53 3.51
C SER A 249 -9.08 -14.17 4.91
N ARG A 250 -9.95 -15.15 5.16
CA ARG A 250 -9.93 -15.98 6.39
C ARG A 250 -8.93 -17.13 6.23
N PRO A 251 -8.37 -17.67 7.33
CA PRO A 251 -7.51 -18.85 7.25
C PRO A 251 -8.18 -20.01 6.49
N THR A 252 -7.41 -20.72 5.67
CA THR A 252 -7.82 -22.01 5.08
C THR A 252 -7.40 -23.15 5.98
N ALA A 253 -8.07 -24.30 5.83
CA ALA A 253 -7.63 -25.56 6.40
C ALA A 253 -7.08 -26.45 5.29
N GLU A 254 -6.01 -27.20 5.57
CA GLU A 254 -5.55 -28.28 4.70
C GLU A 254 -6.62 -29.36 4.61
N THR A 255 -6.80 -29.91 3.40
CA THR A 255 -7.69 -31.05 3.15
C THR A 255 -6.84 -32.28 2.86
N ASN A 256 -7.17 -33.39 3.52
CA ASN A 256 -6.54 -34.70 3.30
C ASN A 256 -6.95 -35.31 1.96
#